data_AF-A0A508YRM3-F1
#
_entry.id   AF-A0A508YRM3-F1
#
_cell.length_a   1.000
_cell.length_b   1.000
_cell.length_c   1.000
_cell.angle_alpha   90.00
_cell.angle_beta   90.00
_cell.angle_gamma   90.00
#
_symmetry.space_group_name_H-M   'P 1'
#
loop_
_entity.id
_entity.type
_entity.pdbx_description
1 polymer ?
#
loop_
_entity_poly.entity_id
_entity_poly.type
_entity_poly.pdbx_seq_one_letter_code
_entity_poly.pdbx_strand_id
1 'polypeptide(L)'
;MKNVMAILGIPADYHVVQTTSRTRNGEPVTVERLQTSADITPNNAHITLVRNEAGTVISFNDSTFKAGGKLPAAERARHQASQLFQQLDSTYAANLTYMRTERQERHYFDHGERISTPVYWIKFAHRNGSYNWVTIGPDNRVIEVERESYWDYFRNRRATEMWNYDDWVLAYEGKGPQMAAPNALA
;
A
#
# COMPACT_ATOMS: atom_id res chain seq x y z
N MET A 1 -0.24 12.76 18.79
CA MET A 1 -0.36 12.08 17.48
C MET A 1 -1.37 10.95 17.62
N LYS A 2 -2.34 10.82 16.71
CA LYS A 2 -3.19 9.63 16.66
C LYS A 2 -2.32 8.41 16.33
N ASN A 3 -2.59 7.27 16.95
CA ASN A 3 -1.84 6.04 16.71
C ASN A 3 -2.06 5.59 15.25
N VAL A 4 -1.00 5.54 14.45
CA VAL A 4 -1.04 5.13 13.02
C VAL A 4 -1.69 3.75 12.85
N MET A 5 -1.44 2.82 13.78
CA MET A 5 -2.02 1.48 13.76
C MET A 5 -3.56 1.55 13.81
N ALA A 6 -4.09 2.42 14.68
CA ALA A 6 -5.53 2.62 14.80
C ALA A 6 -6.13 3.34 13.58
N ILE A 7 -5.41 4.29 12.98
CA ILE A 7 -5.85 4.98 11.75
C ILE A 7 -5.97 4.00 10.58
N LEU A 8 -4.99 3.11 10.44
CA LEU A 8 -4.93 2.13 9.34
C LEU A 8 -5.77 0.87 9.63
N GLY A 9 -6.34 0.74 10.83
CA GLY A 9 -7.13 -0.43 11.22
C GLY A 9 -6.30 -1.71 11.35
N ILE A 10 -5.02 -1.59 11.72
CA ILE A 10 -4.12 -2.74 11.92
C ILE A 10 -4.61 -3.53 13.15
N PRO A 11 -4.86 -4.86 13.03
CA PRO A 11 -5.32 -5.68 14.14
C PRO A 11 -4.31 -5.74 15.29
N ALA A 12 -4.79 -5.85 16.54
CA ALA A 12 -3.96 -5.75 17.73
C ALA A 12 -3.02 -6.95 17.95
N ASP A 13 -3.31 -8.09 17.34
CA ASP A 13 -2.51 -9.32 17.36
C ASP A 13 -1.35 -9.31 16.35
N TYR A 14 -1.34 -8.35 15.42
CA TYR A 14 -0.24 -8.17 14.47
C TYR A 14 0.88 -7.35 15.10
N HIS A 15 2.10 -7.88 15.00
CA HIS A 15 3.30 -7.25 15.52
C HIS A 15 4.40 -7.25 14.47
N VAL A 16 5.35 -6.33 14.60
CA VAL A 16 6.50 -6.24 13.70
C VAL A 16 7.38 -7.47 13.87
N VAL A 17 7.60 -8.21 12.78
CA VAL A 17 8.49 -9.38 12.74
C VAL A 17 9.76 -9.12 11.94
N GLN A 18 9.77 -8.07 11.12
CA GLN A 18 10.93 -7.66 10.36
C GLN A 18 10.90 -6.15 10.13
N THR A 19 12.07 -5.54 10.28
CA THR A 19 12.32 -4.14 9.94
C THR A 19 13.54 -4.08 9.04
N THR A 20 13.43 -3.38 7.91
CA THR A 20 14.56 -3.13 7.01
C THR A 20 14.66 -1.66 6.65
N SER A 21 15.90 -1.18 6.46
CA SER A 21 16.16 0.14 5.89
C SER A 21 16.37 0.01 4.38
N ARG A 22 15.66 0.83 3.61
CA ARG A 22 15.70 0.85 2.15
C ARG A 22 15.76 2.28 1.62
N THR A 23 15.94 2.43 0.32
CA THR A 23 15.84 3.72 -0.38
C THR A 23 14.62 3.69 -1.29
N ARG A 24 13.81 4.75 -1.27
CA ARG A 24 12.67 4.91 -2.18
C ARG A 24 12.66 6.33 -2.73
N ASN A 25 12.65 6.47 -4.05
CA ASN A 25 12.80 7.74 -4.75
C ASN A 25 14.06 8.54 -4.32
N GLY A 26 15.15 7.84 -3.99
CA GLY A 26 16.39 8.45 -3.50
C GLY A 26 16.39 8.83 -2.01
N GLU A 27 15.27 8.66 -1.30
CA GLU A 27 15.16 8.98 0.13
C GLU A 27 15.17 7.71 1.00
N PRO A 28 15.76 7.75 2.21
CA PRO A 28 15.73 6.63 3.15
C PRO A 28 14.30 6.35 3.66
N VAL A 29 13.95 5.08 3.72
CA VAL A 29 12.69 4.58 4.26
C VAL A 29 12.90 3.37 5.17
N THR A 30 12.03 3.24 6.18
CA THR A 30 11.89 2.03 6.99
C THR A 30 10.73 1.20 6.45
N VAL A 31 10.97 -0.09 6.24
CA VAL A 31 9.96 -1.07 5.82
C VAL A 31 9.74 -2.05 6.97
N GLU A 32 8.53 -2.08 7.49
CA GLU A 32 8.09 -2.96 8.58
C GLU A 32 7.12 -4.00 8.01
N ARG A 33 7.39 -5.27 8.29
CA ARG A 33 6.45 -6.37 8.07
C ARG A 33 5.80 -6.75 9.38
N LEU A 34 4.47 -6.82 9.39
CA LEU A 34 3.66 -7.23 10.53
C LEU A 34 2.88 -8.51 10.21
N GLN A 35 2.88 -9.45 11.14
CA GLN A 35 2.15 -10.72 11.06
C GLN A 35 1.95 -11.29 12.47
N THR A 36 1.16 -12.36 12.58
CA THR A 36 0.87 -13.03 13.87
C THR A 36 1.88 -14.12 14.22
N SER A 37 2.58 -14.67 13.22
CA SER A 37 3.67 -15.64 13.36
C SER A 37 5.02 -15.00 13.05
N ALA A 38 6.12 -15.54 13.59
CA ALA A 38 7.48 -15.09 13.24
C ALA A 38 7.96 -15.55 11.85
N ASP A 39 7.37 -16.63 11.31
CA ASP A 39 7.82 -17.22 10.04
C ASP A 39 7.40 -16.37 8.84
N ILE A 40 8.37 -15.90 8.06
CA ILE A 40 8.12 -15.04 6.90
C ILE A 40 8.03 -15.90 5.64
N THR A 41 6.85 -15.93 5.05
CA THR A 41 6.63 -16.50 3.71
C THR A 41 6.17 -15.39 2.76
N PRO A 42 6.90 -15.12 1.66
CA PRO A 42 6.49 -14.13 0.67
C PRO A 42 5.08 -14.40 0.14
N ASN A 43 4.33 -13.33 -0.12
CA ASN A 43 2.95 -13.33 -0.60
C ASN A 43 1.92 -14.00 0.34
N ASN A 44 2.33 -14.51 1.49
CA ASN A 44 1.43 -15.03 2.52
C ASN A 44 0.70 -13.90 3.28
N ALA A 45 -0.23 -14.21 4.18
CA ALA A 45 -0.94 -13.23 5.00
C ALA A 45 0.02 -12.34 5.82
N HIS A 46 0.01 -11.03 5.58
CA HIS A 46 0.82 -10.06 6.32
C HIS A 46 0.34 -8.63 6.07
N ILE A 47 0.90 -7.69 6.84
CA ILE A 47 0.78 -6.26 6.62
C ILE A 47 2.18 -5.71 6.37
N THR A 48 2.33 -4.83 5.38
CA THR A 48 3.58 -4.10 5.13
C THR A 48 3.34 -2.62 5.32
N LEU A 49 4.27 -1.96 6.02
CA LEU A 49 4.22 -0.54 6.31
C LEU A 49 5.56 0.10 5.96
N VAL A 50 5.53 1.13 5.12
CA VAL A 50 6.71 1.88 4.70
C VAL A 50 6.61 3.30 5.24
N ARG A 51 7.65 3.76 5.92
CA ARG A 51 7.73 5.11 6.48
C ARG A 51 9.00 5.81 6.04
N ASN A 52 8.93 7.13 5.89
CA ASN A 52 10.13 7.94 5.77
C ASN A 52 10.79 8.15 7.15
N GLU A 53 11.95 8.81 7.19
CA GLU A 53 12.67 9.10 8.44
C GLU A 53 11.86 9.90 9.47
N ALA A 54 10.94 10.75 9.01
CA ALA A 54 10.04 11.50 9.91
C ALA A 54 8.94 10.61 10.54
N GLY A 55 8.90 9.32 10.21
CA GLY A 55 7.89 8.37 10.68
C GLY A 55 6.55 8.48 9.93
N THR A 56 6.48 9.30 8.90
CA THR A 56 5.28 9.48 8.07
C THR A 56 5.05 8.25 7.20
N VAL A 57 3.81 7.76 7.18
CA VAL A 57 3.43 6.62 6.32
C VAL A 57 3.50 7.03 4.85
N ILE A 58 4.33 6.33 4.09
CA ILE A 58 4.49 6.46 2.64
C ILE A 58 3.71 5.37 1.92
N SER A 59 3.75 4.14 2.43
CA SER A 59 3.00 3.02 1.87
C SER A 59 2.46 2.12 2.98
N PHE A 60 1.30 1.54 2.74
CA PHE A 60 0.66 0.54 3.60
C PHE A 60 -0.02 -0.48 2.70
N ASN A 61 0.17 -1.78 2.98
CA ASN A 61 -0.52 -2.87 2.33
C ASN A 61 -1.02 -3.87 3.36
N ASP A 62 -2.28 -4.24 3.25
CA ASP A 62 -2.94 -5.19 4.13
C ASP A 62 -3.38 -6.43 3.35
N SER A 63 -2.59 -7.50 3.45
CA SER A 63 -2.86 -8.82 2.88
C SER A 63 -3.48 -9.73 3.93
N THR A 64 -4.50 -9.24 4.66
CA THR A 64 -5.20 -9.98 5.72
C THR A 64 -6.72 -9.82 5.65
N PHE A 65 -7.21 -9.29 4.52
CA PHE A 65 -8.63 -9.14 4.26
C PHE A 65 -9.31 -10.50 4.03
N LYS A 66 -10.64 -10.54 4.18
CA LYS A 66 -11.43 -11.75 3.92
C LYS A 66 -11.84 -11.84 2.45
N ALA A 67 -12.08 -13.06 2.00
CA ALA A 67 -12.60 -13.30 0.65
C ALA A 67 -13.98 -12.67 0.45
N GLY A 68 -14.21 -12.09 -0.74
CA GLY A 68 -15.49 -11.49 -1.11
C GLY A 68 -15.85 -10.27 -0.25
N GLY A 69 -17.15 -10.04 -0.03
CA GLY A 69 -17.67 -8.92 0.75
C GLY A 69 -18.35 -7.83 -0.11
N LYS A 70 -19.05 -6.90 0.56
CA LYS A 70 -19.77 -5.80 -0.10
C LYS A 70 -18.97 -4.51 0.02
N LEU A 71 -18.71 -3.88 -1.13
CA LEU A 71 -18.11 -2.55 -1.16
C LEU A 71 -19.06 -1.50 -0.57
N PRO A 72 -18.52 -0.47 0.11
CA PRO A 72 -19.30 0.71 0.44
C PRO A 72 -19.74 1.44 -0.84
N ALA A 73 -20.59 2.46 -0.72
CA ALA A 73 -20.86 3.36 -1.85
C ALA A 73 -19.55 4.03 -2.31
N ALA A 74 -19.36 4.19 -3.63
CA ALA A 74 -18.12 4.76 -4.19
C ALA A 74 -17.80 6.16 -3.62
N GLU A 75 -18.82 7.01 -3.44
CA GLU A 75 -18.66 8.33 -2.83
C GLU A 75 -18.17 8.26 -1.38
N ARG A 76 -18.68 7.28 -0.61
CA ARG A 76 -18.22 7.04 0.76
C ARG A 76 -16.76 6.57 0.79
N ALA A 77 -16.37 5.67 -0.11
CA ALA A 77 -14.99 5.22 -0.23
C ALA A 77 -14.04 6.38 -0.61
N ARG A 78 -14.45 7.24 -1.55
CA ARG A 78 -13.69 8.43 -1.93
C ARG A 78 -13.52 9.40 -0.76
N HIS A 79 -14.60 9.69 -0.04
CA HIS A 79 -14.55 10.56 1.13
C HIS A 79 -13.63 9.99 2.22
N GLN A 80 -13.73 8.69 2.48
CA GLN A 80 -12.84 8.00 3.42
C GLN A 80 -11.36 8.10 2.99
N ALA A 81 -11.05 7.92 1.70
CA ALA A 81 -9.70 8.07 1.18
C ALA A 81 -9.13 9.47 1.42
N SER A 82 -9.91 10.52 1.14
CA SER A 82 -9.52 11.91 1.42
C SER A 82 -9.31 12.16 2.92
N GLN A 83 -10.21 11.65 3.76
CA GLN A 83 -10.07 11.77 5.21
C GLN A 83 -8.84 11.03 5.74
N LEU A 84 -8.51 9.87 5.18
CA LEU A 84 -7.34 9.09 5.58
C LEU A 84 -6.05 9.86 5.28
N PHE A 85 -5.90 10.43 4.08
CA PHE A 85 -4.75 11.28 3.77
C PHE A 85 -4.66 12.47 4.73
N GLN A 86 -5.79 13.14 5.01
CA GLN A 86 -5.84 14.26 5.96
C GLN A 86 -5.40 13.85 7.38
N GLN A 87 -5.75 12.64 7.82
CA GLN A 87 -5.39 12.11 9.13
C GLN A 87 -3.91 11.69 9.22
N LEU A 88 -3.36 11.16 8.13
CA LEU A 88 -1.96 10.74 8.06
C LEU A 88 -1.03 11.94 7.95
N ASP A 89 -1.37 12.91 7.10
CA ASP A 89 -0.55 14.09 6.82
C ASP A 89 -1.41 15.18 6.15
N SER A 90 -1.93 16.10 6.96
CA SER A 90 -2.80 17.19 6.50
C SER A 90 -2.12 18.13 5.51
N THR A 91 -0.82 18.37 5.68
CA THR A 91 -0.06 19.31 4.85
C THR A 91 0.16 18.73 3.45
N TYR A 92 0.48 17.44 3.39
CA TYR A 92 0.54 16.72 2.12
C TYR A 92 -0.83 16.60 1.46
N ALA A 93 -1.86 16.23 2.24
CA ALA A 93 -3.22 16.05 1.75
C ALA A 93 -3.80 17.31 1.09
N ALA A 94 -3.43 18.51 1.57
CA ALA A 94 -3.87 19.79 1.01
C ALA A 94 -3.43 20.00 -0.46
N ASN A 95 -2.47 19.23 -0.95
CA ASN A 95 -1.93 19.32 -2.31
C ASN A 95 -2.38 18.15 -3.20
N LEU A 96 -3.31 17.31 -2.73
CA LEU A 96 -3.90 16.22 -3.51
C LEU A 96 -5.09 16.69 -4.35
N THR A 97 -5.13 16.23 -5.59
CA THR A 97 -6.27 16.40 -6.50
C THR A 97 -6.82 15.03 -6.85
N TYR A 98 -8.10 14.80 -6.56
CA TYR A 98 -8.79 13.57 -6.95
C TYR A 98 -8.74 13.38 -8.48
N MET A 99 -8.41 12.17 -8.92
CA MET A 99 -8.41 11.81 -10.34
C MET A 99 -9.59 10.92 -10.69
N ARG A 100 -9.70 9.75 -10.03
CA ARG A 100 -10.69 8.74 -10.36
C ARG A 100 -10.81 7.68 -9.27
N THR A 101 -11.92 6.96 -9.32
CA THR A 101 -12.18 5.75 -8.54
C THR A 101 -12.44 4.61 -9.51
N GLU A 102 -11.67 3.54 -9.38
CA GLU A 102 -11.83 2.32 -10.20
C GLU A 102 -12.23 1.15 -9.30
N ARG A 103 -13.14 0.32 -9.79
CA ARG A 103 -13.43 -0.97 -9.15
C ARG A 103 -12.41 -1.99 -9.64
N GLN A 104 -11.71 -2.64 -8.71
CA GLN A 104 -10.68 -3.62 -8.99
C GLN A 104 -10.85 -4.83 -8.05
N GLU A 105 -9.95 -5.81 -8.17
CA GLU A 105 -9.79 -6.90 -7.22
C GLU A 105 -8.40 -6.82 -6.58
N ARG A 106 -8.29 -7.23 -5.31
CA ARG A 106 -7.01 -7.54 -4.65
C ARG A 106 -6.99 -8.98 -4.22
N HIS A 107 -5.79 -9.55 -4.20
CA HIS A 107 -5.58 -10.90 -3.73
C HIS A 107 -4.26 -11.04 -2.98
N TYR A 108 -4.20 -12.03 -2.11
CA TYR A 108 -2.99 -12.54 -1.49
C TYR A 108 -3.12 -14.06 -1.33
N PHE A 109 -2.08 -14.73 -0.84
CA PHE A 109 -2.15 -16.14 -0.49
C PHE A 109 -2.21 -16.33 1.02
N ASP A 110 -3.03 -17.26 1.51
CA ASP A 110 -3.04 -17.69 2.90
C ASP A 110 -2.74 -19.18 2.93
N HIS A 111 -1.53 -19.56 3.37
CA HIS A 111 -1.08 -20.97 3.37
C HIS A 111 -1.27 -21.68 2.00
N GLY A 112 -1.08 -20.92 0.91
CA GLY A 112 -1.23 -21.41 -0.47
C GLY A 112 -2.64 -21.26 -1.06
N GLU A 113 -3.65 -20.91 -0.25
CA GLU A 113 -4.99 -20.59 -0.75
C GLU A 113 -5.06 -19.14 -1.24
N ARG A 114 -5.60 -18.91 -2.44
CA ARG A 114 -5.78 -17.55 -2.96
C ARG A 114 -7.01 -16.89 -2.36
N ILE A 115 -6.81 -15.81 -1.60
CA ILE A 115 -7.87 -15.00 -1.03
C ILE A 115 -8.06 -13.74 -1.88
N SER A 116 -9.27 -13.54 -2.44
CA SER A 116 -9.60 -12.39 -3.31
C SER A 116 -10.75 -11.55 -2.75
N THR A 117 -10.66 -10.22 -2.85
CA THR A 117 -11.73 -9.29 -2.45
C THR A 117 -11.91 -8.17 -3.48
N PRO A 118 -13.16 -7.73 -3.77
CA PRO A 118 -13.37 -6.53 -4.57
C PRO A 118 -12.92 -5.28 -3.80
N VAL A 119 -12.38 -4.30 -4.52
CA VAL A 119 -11.91 -3.04 -3.94
C VAL A 119 -12.32 -1.84 -4.78
N TYR A 120 -12.34 -0.66 -4.17
CA TYR A 120 -12.19 0.60 -4.87
C TYR A 120 -10.75 1.09 -4.75
N TRP A 121 -10.12 1.37 -5.89
CA TRP A 121 -8.84 2.05 -5.98
C TRP A 121 -9.10 3.53 -6.29
N ILE A 122 -8.84 4.40 -5.31
CA ILE A 122 -9.11 5.84 -5.39
C ILE A 122 -7.78 6.55 -5.62
N LYS A 123 -7.62 7.11 -6.82
CA LYS A 123 -6.37 7.73 -7.27
C LYS A 123 -6.42 9.25 -7.13
N PHE A 124 -5.30 9.82 -6.71
CA PHE A 124 -5.04 11.25 -6.59
C PHE A 124 -3.73 11.61 -7.30
N ALA A 125 -3.73 12.76 -7.98
CA ALA A 125 -2.51 13.45 -8.37
C ALA A 125 -2.06 14.33 -7.21
N HIS A 126 -0.77 14.67 -7.16
CA HIS A 126 -0.26 15.65 -6.21
C HIS A 126 0.50 16.75 -6.95
N ARG A 127 0.55 17.95 -6.36
CA ARG A 127 1.21 19.13 -6.94
C ARG A 127 2.70 18.92 -7.28
N ASN A 128 3.38 18.03 -6.55
CA ASN A 128 4.78 17.67 -6.82
C ASN A 128 4.96 16.68 -8.00
N GLY A 129 3.88 16.33 -8.71
CA GLY A 129 3.92 15.43 -9.85
C GLY A 129 3.80 13.93 -9.53
N SER A 130 3.69 13.56 -8.25
CA SER A 130 3.45 12.16 -7.87
C SER A 130 2.00 11.73 -8.03
N TYR A 131 1.82 10.41 -8.13
CA TYR A 131 0.53 9.74 -7.98
C TYR A 131 0.43 9.09 -6.61
N ASN A 132 -0.80 9.07 -6.10
CA ASN A 132 -1.13 8.61 -4.76
C ASN A 132 -2.45 7.88 -4.81
N TRP A 133 -2.66 6.92 -3.91
CA TRP A 133 -3.94 6.24 -3.85
C TRP A 133 -4.25 5.72 -2.46
N VAL A 134 -5.54 5.47 -2.26
CA VAL A 134 -6.05 4.62 -1.18
C VAL A 134 -6.91 3.54 -1.82
N THR A 135 -6.75 2.31 -1.35
CA THR A 135 -7.59 1.18 -1.73
C THR A 135 -8.54 0.84 -0.59
N ILE A 136 -9.84 0.90 -0.84
CA ILE A 136 -10.90 0.61 0.14
C ILE A 136 -11.60 -0.69 -0.26
N GLY A 137 -11.60 -1.66 0.64
CA GLY A 137 -12.30 -2.93 0.50
C GLY A 137 -13.68 -2.95 1.17
N PRO A 138 -14.25 -4.15 1.35
CA PRO A 138 -15.46 -4.36 2.12
C PRO A 138 -15.35 -3.83 3.54
N ASP A 139 -16.51 -3.57 4.16
CA ASP A 139 -16.61 -3.09 5.54
C ASP A 139 -15.86 -1.77 5.82
N ASN A 140 -15.57 -0.99 4.77
CA ASN A 140 -14.76 0.23 4.81
C ASN A 140 -13.30 -0.03 5.21
N ARG A 141 -12.77 -1.25 5.00
CA ARG A 141 -11.39 -1.58 5.33
C ARG A 141 -10.42 -0.87 4.41
N VAL A 142 -9.40 -0.23 4.97
CA VAL A 142 -8.26 0.28 4.20
C VAL A 142 -7.37 -0.91 3.85
N ILE A 143 -7.16 -1.17 2.56
CA ILE A 143 -6.31 -2.26 2.08
C ILE A 143 -4.95 -1.73 1.65
N GLU A 144 -4.92 -0.54 1.04
CA GLU A 144 -3.67 0.06 0.57
C GLU A 144 -3.67 1.57 0.80
N VAL A 145 -2.50 2.11 1.09
CA VAL A 145 -2.19 3.54 0.96
C VAL A 145 -0.88 3.64 0.21
N GLU A 146 -0.77 4.52 -0.77
CA GLU A 146 0.49 4.86 -1.39
C GLU A 146 0.60 6.37 -1.59
N ARG A 147 1.75 6.92 -1.23
CA ARG A 147 2.18 8.28 -1.55
C ARG A 147 3.40 8.27 -2.45
N GLU A 148 3.59 9.36 -3.18
CA GLU A 148 4.86 9.64 -3.87
C GLU A 148 5.24 8.56 -4.90
N SER A 149 4.26 7.98 -5.60
CA SER A 149 4.54 7.08 -6.72
C SER A 149 4.78 7.89 -8.00
N TYR A 150 6.00 7.85 -8.51
CA TYR A 150 6.39 8.45 -9.78
C TYR A 150 6.29 7.46 -10.93
N TRP A 151 6.26 8.00 -12.14
CA TRP A 151 6.10 7.25 -13.38
C TRP A 151 7.25 7.53 -14.34
N ASP A 152 7.87 6.48 -14.86
CA ASP A 152 8.79 6.54 -16.00
C ASP A 152 7.95 6.45 -17.28
N TYR A 153 7.65 7.61 -17.87
CA TYR A 153 6.86 7.70 -19.10
C TYR A 153 7.57 7.08 -20.30
N PHE A 154 8.91 7.11 -20.34
CA PHE A 154 9.68 6.55 -21.44
C PHE A 154 9.63 5.02 -21.43
N ARG A 155 9.72 4.41 -20.23
CA ARG A 155 9.66 2.94 -20.05
C ARG A 155 8.27 2.39 -19.76
N ASN A 156 7.25 3.25 -19.76
CA ASN A 156 5.84 2.95 -19.49
C ASN A 156 5.62 2.13 -18.21
N ARG A 157 6.22 2.56 -17.10
CA ARG A 157 6.16 1.85 -15.81
C ARG A 157 6.34 2.77 -14.61
N ARG A 158 6.10 2.25 -13.41
CA ARG A 158 6.45 2.94 -12.15
C ARG A 158 7.96 3.20 -12.12
N ALA A 159 8.34 4.42 -11.75
CA ALA A 159 9.73 4.78 -11.46
C ALA A 159 10.09 4.49 -9.99
N THR A 160 9.07 4.29 -9.15
CA THR A 160 9.20 4.18 -7.70
C THR A 160 9.29 2.74 -7.24
N GLU A 161 10.27 2.47 -6.39
CA GLU A 161 10.51 1.19 -5.72
C GLU A 161 9.26 0.69 -4.96
N MET A 162 9.01 -0.61 -5.04
CA MET A 162 7.79 -1.24 -4.52
C MET A 162 8.11 -2.13 -3.31
N TRP A 163 8.74 -1.54 -2.29
CA TRP A 163 9.11 -2.25 -1.05
C TRP A 163 7.92 -2.86 -0.28
N ASN A 164 6.70 -2.46 -0.62
CA ASN A 164 5.45 -3.00 -0.12
C ASN A 164 4.92 -4.23 -0.88
N TYR A 165 5.66 -4.70 -1.90
CA TYR A 165 5.21 -5.77 -2.79
C TYR A 165 6.24 -6.90 -2.85
N ASP A 166 5.90 -8.06 -2.24
CA ASP A 166 6.83 -9.19 -2.07
C ASP A 166 7.41 -9.68 -3.41
N ASP A 167 6.62 -9.75 -4.49
CA ASP A 167 7.13 -10.14 -5.82
C ASP A 167 8.21 -9.18 -6.34
N TRP A 168 8.06 -7.87 -6.10
CA TRP A 168 9.04 -6.88 -6.51
C TRP A 168 10.31 -6.99 -5.66
N VAL A 169 10.16 -7.21 -4.34
CA VAL A 169 11.29 -7.43 -3.42
C VAL A 169 12.06 -8.70 -3.80
N LEU A 170 11.37 -9.78 -4.15
CA LEU A 170 12.01 -11.01 -4.63
C LEU A 170 12.78 -10.78 -5.93
N ALA A 171 12.22 -10.00 -6.87
CA ALA A 171 12.92 -9.63 -8.09
C ALA A 171 14.18 -8.79 -7.80
N TYR A 172 14.07 -7.79 -6.91
CA TYR A 172 15.18 -6.93 -6.48
C TYR A 172 16.33 -7.74 -5.87
N GLU A 173 15.98 -8.77 -5.09
CA GLU A 173 16.96 -9.66 -4.46
C GLU A 173 17.50 -10.77 -5.40
N GLY A 174 17.11 -10.79 -6.67
CA GLY A 174 17.51 -11.82 -7.64
C GLY A 174 16.90 -13.19 -7.38
N LYS A 175 15.83 -13.26 -6.59
CA LYS A 175 15.11 -14.49 -6.19
C LYS A 175 13.81 -14.72 -6.98
N GLY A 176 13.44 -13.76 -7.83
CA GLY A 176 12.27 -13.83 -8.70
C GLY A 176 12.54 -13.16 -10.05
N PRO A 177 11.64 -13.35 -11.03
CA PRO A 177 11.77 -12.70 -12.33
C PRO A 177 11.50 -11.19 -12.20
N GLN A 178 12.13 -10.39 -13.08
CA GLN A 178 11.77 -8.99 -13.23
C GLN A 178 10.27 -8.86 -13.54
N MET A 179 9.56 -8.07 -12.72
CA MET A 179 8.15 -7.80 -12.95
C MET A 179 7.91 -7.09 -14.29
N ALA A 180 6.85 -7.48 -14.98
CA ALA A 180 6.39 -6.80 -16.18
C ALA A 180 5.89 -5.38 -15.86
N ALA A 181 5.94 -4.48 -16.86
CA ALA A 181 5.24 -3.21 -16.79
C ALA A 181 3.75 -3.45 -16.49
N PRO A 182 3.10 -2.62 -15.67
CA PRO A 182 3.53 -1.29 -15.24
C PRO A 182 4.41 -1.25 -13.98
N ASN A 183 4.84 -2.39 -13.43
CA ASN A 183 5.63 -2.42 -12.20
C ASN A 183 7.04 -1.84 -12.40
N ALA A 184 7.62 -1.36 -11.30
CA ALA A 184 8.97 -0.79 -11.32
C ALA A 184 10.00 -1.85 -11.71
N LEU A 185 11.10 -1.39 -12.29
CA LEU A 185 12.30 -2.22 -12.39
C LEU A 185 12.78 -2.54 -10.96
N ALA A 186 13.22 -3.78 -10.77
CA ALA A 186 13.86 -4.25 -9.55
C ALA A 186 15.38 -4.06 -9.67
#